data_AF-A0A7K0A9K5-F1
#
_entry.id   AF-A0A7K0A9K5-F1
#
_cell.length_a   1.000
_cell.length_b   1.000
_cell.length_c   1.000
_cell.angle_alpha   90.00
_cell.angle_beta   90.00
_cell.angle_gamma   90.00
#
_symmetry.space_group_name_H-M   'P 1'
#
loop_
_entity.id
_entity.type
_entity.pdbx_description
1 polymer ?
#
loop_
_entity_poly.entity_id
_entity_poly.type
_entity_poly.pdbx_seq_one_letter_code
_entity_poly.pdbx_strand_id
1 'polypeptide(L)'
;MKIAAIAAVILLGGVVMFQVALALGAPLGRAAWGGQHGGVLPKRLRIASGAAVVVYSVIILAILASADLIDAGGWIPGAGRPVMWTLTGLFTLGGLANLASRSKIERYWAAVSFAIAGCCAIIA
;
A
#
# COMPACT_ATOMS: atom_id res chain seq x y z
N MET A 1 17.69 -4.58 6.66
CA MET A 1 16.31 -5.09 6.81
C MET A 1 15.43 -4.19 7.67
N LYS A 2 15.74 -3.93 8.95
CA LYS A 2 14.88 -3.11 9.85
C LYS A 2 14.55 -1.71 9.33
N ILE A 3 15.53 -0.96 8.80
CA ILE A 3 15.29 0.38 8.24
C ILE A 3 14.33 0.33 7.05
N ALA A 4 14.53 -0.63 6.13
CA ALA A 4 13.65 -0.82 4.98
C ALA A 4 12.22 -1.18 5.41
N ALA A 5 12.08 -2.02 6.44
CA ALA A 5 10.77 -2.36 7.01
C ALA A 5 10.07 -1.12 7.60
N ILE A 6 10.78 -0.32 8.40
CA ILE A 6 10.24 0.93 8.96
C ILE A 6 9.83 1.89 7.84
N ALA A 7 10.66 2.08 6.82
CA ALA A 7 10.35 2.92 5.68
C ALA A 7 9.09 2.44 4.94
N ALA A 8 8.99 1.15 4.64
CA ALA A 8 7.81 0.56 4.00
C ALA A 8 6.54 0.76 4.85
N VAL A 9 6.64 0.56 6.17
CA VAL A 9 5.51 0.73 7.11
C VAL A 9 5.07 2.18 7.19
N ILE A 10 5.99 3.15 7.20
CA ILE A 10 5.63 4.58 7.17
C ILE A 10 4.89 4.93 5.87
N LEU A 11 5.41 4.48 4.73
CA LEU A 11 4.79 4.73 3.43
C LEU A 11 3.39 4.08 3.34
N LEU A 12 3.27 2.82 3.75
CA LEU A 12 1.98 2.12 3.79
C LEU A 12 1.02 2.71 4.82
N GLY A 13 1.53 3.20 5.96
CA GLY A 13 0.74 3.93 6.95
C GLY A 13 0.12 5.19 6.33
N GLY A 14 0.88 5.93 5.53
CA GLY A 14 0.35 7.05 4.74
C GLY A 14 -0.76 6.60 3.77
N VAL A 15 -0.57 5.48 3.07
CA VAL A 15 -1.59 4.90 2.17
C VAL A 15 -2.84 4.49 2.94
N VAL A 16 -2.70 3.85 4.10
CA VAL A 16 -3.81 3.46 4.98
C VAL A 16 -4.60 4.69 5.43
N MET A 17 -3.92 5.72 5.93
CA MET A 17 -4.57 6.96 6.34
C MET A 17 -5.31 7.64 5.19
N PHE A 18 -4.73 7.63 3.99
CA PHE A 18 -5.40 8.09 2.78
C PHE A 18 -6.66 7.28 2.48
N GLN A 19 -6.60 5.94 2.52
CA GLN A 19 -7.76 5.08 2.28
C GLN A 19 -8.85 5.25 3.35
N VAL A 20 -8.49 5.44 4.62
CA VAL A 20 -9.44 5.79 5.69
C VAL A 20 -10.14 7.10 5.36
N ALA A 21 -9.40 8.14 4.97
CA ALA A 21 -9.99 9.43 4.58
C ALA A 21 -10.99 9.28 3.42
N LEU A 22 -10.65 8.50 2.38
CA LEU A 22 -11.57 8.23 1.27
C LEU A 22 -12.81 7.47 1.72
N ALA A 23 -12.65 6.45 2.57
CA ALA A 23 -13.76 5.67 3.11
C ALA A 23 -14.71 6.53 3.94
N LEU A 24 -14.18 7.48 4.72
CA LEU A 24 -14.95 8.47 5.49
C LEU A 24 -15.57 9.58 4.63
N GLY A 25 -15.17 9.70 3.37
CA GLY A 25 -15.76 10.61 2.39
C GLY A 25 -15.02 11.92 2.22
N ALA A 26 -13.72 11.96 2.50
CA ALA A 26 -12.88 13.10 2.16
C ALA A 26 -12.92 13.38 0.64
N PRO A 27 -12.88 14.65 0.21
CA PRO A 27 -12.99 15.04 -1.20
C PRO A 27 -11.66 14.86 -1.96
N LEU A 28 -11.00 13.72 -1.77
CA LEU A 28 -9.69 13.40 -2.34
C LEU A 28 -9.79 12.39 -3.51
N GLY A 29 -10.97 12.21 -4.11
CA GLY A 29 -11.18 11.23 -5.17
C GLY A 29 -10.34 11.44 -6.43
N ARG A 30 -9.85 12.66 -6.69
CA ARG A 30 -8.96 12.93 -7.84
C ARG A 30 -7.61 12.23 -7.72
N ALA A 31 -7.22 11.90 -6.49
CA ALA A 31 -5.97 11.26 -6.16
C ALA A 31 -6.09 9.73 -6.05
N ALA A 32 -7.25 9.15 -6.37
CA ALA A 32 -7.53 7.73 -6.21
C ALA A 32 -8.41 7.18 -7.34
N TRP A 33 -8.40 5.86 -7.49
CA TRP A 33 -9.30 5.12 -8.39
C TRP A 33 -9.36 5.68 -9.82
N GLY A 34 -8.20 6.04 -10.39
CA GLY A 34 -8.05 6.54 -11.76
C GLY A 34 -8.34 8.04 -11.91
N GLY A 35 -8.50 8.78 -10.81
CA GLY A 35 -8.75 10.22 -10.81
C GLY A 35 -10.09 10.65 -11.41
N GLN A 36 -11.01 9.71 -11.62
CA GLN A 36 -12.29 9.95 -12.30
C GLN A 36 -13.28 10.78 -11.46
N HIS A 37 -13.06 10.87 -10.13
CA HIS A 37 -13.99 11.48 -9.19
C HIS A 37 -13.39 12.74 -8.56
N GLY A 38 -13.90 13.91 -8.95
CA GLY A 38 -13.39 15.22 -8.54
C GLY A 38 -13.36 15.51 -7.02
N GLY A 39 -14.25 14.88 -6.28
CA GLY A 39 -14.52 15.18 -4.87
C GLY A 39 -14.73 13.92 -4.06
N VAL A 40 -15.89 13.79 -3.40
CA VAL A 40 -16.22 12.63 -2.57
C VAL A 40 -16.48 11.41 -3.45
N LEU A 41 -15.93 10.25 -3.06
CA LEU A 41 -16.15 9.02 -3.80
C LEU A 41 -17.59 8.53 -3.68
N PRO A 42 -18.14 7.87 -4.73
CA PRO A 42 -19.39 7.15 -4.62
C PRO A 42 -19.28 6.02 -3.60
N LYS A 43 -20.41 5.64 -2.97
CA LYS A 43 -20.48 4.66 -1.88
C LYS A 43 -19.70 3.37 -2.16
N ARG A 44 -19.78 2.84 -3.39
CA ARG A 44 -19.08 1.60 -3.79
C ARG A 44 -17.56 1.72 -3.66
N LEU A 45 -16.98 2.83 -4.12
CA LEU A 45 -15.54 3.04 -4.03
C LEU A 45 -15.09 3.38 -2.60
N ARG A 46 -15.96 3.98 -1.77
CA ARG A 46 -15.70 4.16 -0.34
C ARG A 46 -15.59 2.83 0.40
N ILE A 47 -16.47 1.87 0.08
CA ILE A 47 -16.39 0.50 0.62
C ILE A 47 -15.09 -0.17 0.15
N ALA A 48 -14.74 -0.02 -1.14
CA ALA A 48 -13.49 -0.53 -1.66
C ALA A 48 -12.26 0.08 -0.97
N SER A 49 -12.28 1.38 -0.66
CA SER A 49 -11.25 2.03 0.16
C SER A 49 -11.22 1.47 1.60
N GLY A 50 -12.37 1.18 2.20
CA GLY A 50 -12.44 0.50 3.50
C GLY A 50 -11.82 -0.90 3.46
N ALA A 51 -12.06 -1.67 2.41
CA ALA A 51 -11.41 -2.97 2.20
C ALA A 51 -9.89 -2.81 2.00
N ALA A 52 -9.47 -1.77 1.27
CA ALA A 52 -8.06 -1.48 1.06
C ALA A 52 -7.32 -1.16 2.37
N VAL A 53 -7.97 -0.48 3.33
CA VAL A 53 -7.40 -0.27 4.67
C VAL A 53 -7.01 -1.60 5.31
N VAL A 54 -7.93 -2.57 5.33
CA VAL A 54 -7.69 -3.90 5.91
C VAL A 54 -6.53 -4.60 5.20
N VAL A 55 -6.53 -4.60 3.86
CA VAL A 55 -5.47 -5.24 3.06
C VAL A 55 -4.11 -4.62 3.34
N TYR A 56 -3.99 -3.29 3.30
CA TYR A 56 -2.70 -2.63 3.57
C TYR A 56 -2.24 -2.79 5.02
N SER A 57 -3.15 -2.84 6.00
CA SER A 57 -2.81 -3.17 7.38
C SER A 57 -2.26 -4.59 7.53
N VAL A 58 -2.84 -5.58 6.83
CA VAL A 58 -2.30 -6.95 6.81
C VAL A 58 -0.92 -7.00 6.16
N ILE A 59 -0.69 -6.25 5.08
CA ILE A 59 0.62 -6.13 4.43
C ILE A 59 1.65 -5.54 5.41
N ILE A 60 1.30 -4.49 6.17
CA ILE A 60 2.16 -3.91 7.21
C ILE A 60 2.58 -4.97 8.22
N LEU A 61 1.64 -5.78 8.72
CA LEU A 61 1.93 -6.85 9.67
C LEU A 61 2.87 -7.90 9.06
N ALA A 62 2.66 -8.30 7.81
CA ALA A 62 3.54 -9.25 7.12
C ALA A 62 4.96 -8.71 6.96
N ILE A 63 5.13 -7.41 6.67
CA ILE A 63 6.44 -6.76 6.57
C ILE A 63 7.14 -6.70 7.93
N LEU A 64 6.41 -6.31 8.99
CA LEU A 64 6.96 -6.26 10.35
C LEU A 64 7.39 -7.64 10.83
N ALA A 65 6.59 -8.67 10.56
CA ALA A 65 6.90 -10.06 10.89
C ALA A 65 8.13 -10.56 10.10
N SER A 66 8.20 -10.28 8.80
CA SER A 66 9.32 -10.72 7.95
C SER A 66 10.64 -10.00 8.25
N ALA A 67 10.60 -8.90 9.00
CA ALA A 67 11.77 -8.15 9.44
C ALA A 67 12.13 -8.40 10.92
N ASP A 68 11.51 -9.40 11.56
CA ASP A 68 11.68 -9.76 12.97
C ASP A 68 11.45 -8.57 13.92
N LEU A 69 10.54 -7.67 13.56
CA LEU A 69 10.17 -6.51 14.39
C LEU A 69 8.97 -6.80 15.30
N ILE A 70 8.14 -7.78 14.93
CA ILE A 70 7.08 -8.32 15.77
C ILE A 70 7.19 -9.85 15.76
N ASP A 71 6.93 -10.46 16.92
CA ASP A 71 6.75 -11.89 16.99
C ASP A 71 5.32 -12.21 16.52
N ALA A 72 5.20 -12.64 15.26
CA ALA A 72 3.93 -13.07 14.71
C ALA A 72 3.54 -14.49 15.17
N GLY A 73 4.33 -15.15 16.02
CA GLY A 73 4.04 -16.44 16.66
C GLY A 73 3.66 -17.58 15.70
N GLY A 74 4.07 -17.49 14.43
CA GLY A 74 3.63 -18.42 13.36
C GLY A 74 2.18 -18.23 12.88
N TRP A 75 1.44 -17.25 13.40
CA TRP A 75 0.04 -16.95 13.06
C TRP A 75 -0.15 -16.30 11.69
N ILE A 76 0.94 -15.84 11.05
CA ILE A 76 0.92 -15.34 9.68
C ILE A 76 1.62 -16.39 8.80
N PRO A 77 0.88 -17.39 8.28
CA PRO A 77 1.44 -18.37 7.36
C PRO A 77 2.04 -17.63 6.15
N GLY A 78 3.34 -17.82 5.92
CA GLY A 78 4.03 -17.24 4.76
C GLY A 78 4.77 -15.93 5.01
N ALA A 79 4.74 -15.33 6.21
CA ALA A 79 5.69 -14.26 6.53
C ALA A 79 7.14 -14.75 6.27
N GLY A 80 7.90 -14.00 5.48
CA GLY A 80 9.22 -14.41 4.98
C GLY A 80 9.43 -14.12 3.49
N ARG A 81 10.54 -14.66 2.97
CA ARG A 81 11.09 -14.36 1.64
C ARG A 81 10.10 -14.49 0.47
N PRO A 82 9.27 -15.55 0.35
CA PRO A 82 8.32 -15.67 -0.77
C PRO A 82 7.24 -14.57 -0.80
N VAL A 83 6.72 -14.21 0.38
CA VAL A 83 5.72 -13.13 0.49
C VAL A 83 6.34 -11.78 0.18
N MET A 84 7.57 -11.51 0.63
CA MET A 84 8.26 -10.27 0.29
C MET A 84 8.51 -10.12 -1.22
N TRP A 85 8.85 -11.20 -1.92
CA TRP A 85 8.94 -11.18 -3.40
C TRP A 85 7.57 -10.97 -4.07
N THR A 86 6.52 -11.57 -3.52
CA THR A 86 5.15 -11.37 -4.04
C THR A 86 4.72 -9.90 -3.88
N LEU A 87 4.96 -9.30 -2.71
CA LEU A 87 4.70 -7.89 -2.46
C LEU A 87 5.57 -6.99 -3.35
N THR A 88 6.84 -7.35 -3.54
CA THR A 88 7.73 -6.63 -4.48
C THR A 88 7.13 -6.60 -5.88
N GLY A 89 6.67 -7.74 -6.39
CA GLY A 89 5.98 -7.83 -7.68
C GLY A 89 4.69 -7.00 -7.72
N LEU A 90 3.84 -7.16 -6.70
CA LEU A 90 2.57 -6.43 -6.58
C LEU A 90 2.76 -4.90 -6.62
N PHE A 91 3.66 -4.37 -5.79
CA PHE A 91 3.91 -2.93 -5.71
C PHE A 91 4.68 -2.40 -6.94
N THR A 92 5.52 -3.23 -7.58
CA THR A 92 6.13 -2.87 -8.86
C THR A 92 5.08 -2.72 -9.95
N LEU A 93 4.16 -3.68 -10.07
CA LEU A 93 3.05 -3.61 -11.02
C LEU A 93 2.12 -2.43 -10.72
N GLY A 94 1.80 -2.20 -9.44
CA GLY A 94 1.03 -1.03 -9.00
C GLY A 94 1.74 0.29 -9.33
N GLY A 95 3.05 0.36 -9.15
CA GLY A 95 3.88 1.50 -9.52
C GLY A 95 3.85 1.78 -11.02
N LEU A 96 3.96 0.74 -11.85
CA LEU A 96 3.84 0.85 -13.31
C LEU A 96 2.43 1.34 -13.72
N ALA A 97 1.38 0.81 -13.10
CA ALA A 97 0.01 1.25 -13.35
C ALA A 97 -0.19 2.74 -12.97
N ASN A 98 0.36 3.16 -11.82
CA ASN A 98 0.33 4.55 -11.37
C ASN A 98 1.13 5.48 -12.29
N LEU A 99 2.28 5.02 -12.80
CA LEU A 99 3.12 5.78 -13.73
C LEU A 99 2.44 5.98 -15.09
N ALA A 100 1.74 4.94 -15.57
CA ALA A 100 0.95 4.97 -16.79
C ALA A 100 -0.33 5.83 -16.67
N SER A 101 -0.72 6.25 -15.46
CA SER A 101 -1.92 7.06 -15.27
C SER A 101 -1.83 8.41 -15.99
N ARG A 102 -2.98 8.87 -16.49
CA ARG A 102 -3.17 10.18 -17.11
C ARG A 102 -3.21 11.31 -16.07
N SER A 103 -3.50 10.99 -14.80
CA SER A 103 -3.53 11.99 -13.71
C SER A 103 -2.13 12.28 -13.18
N LYS A 104 -1.73 13.57 -13.19
CA LYS A 104 -0.44 14.00 -12.61
C LYS A 104 -0.31 13.61 -11.13
N ILE A 105 -1.43 13.64 -10.40
CA ILE A 105 -1.45 13.30 -8.97
C ILE A 105 -1.19 11.80 -8.78
N GLU A 106 -1.77 10.95 -9.61
CA GLU A 106 -1.58 9.50 -9.50
C GLU A 106 -0.16 9.04 -9.84
N ARG A 107 0.54 9.78 -10.70
CA ARG A 107 1.96 9.51 -10.98
C ARG A 107 2.85 9.66 -9.75
N TYR A 108 2.50 10.50 -8.78
CA TYR A 108 3.26 10.57 -7.53
C TYR A 108 3.13 9.29 -6.70
N TRP A 109 1.99 8.60 -6.77
CA TRP A 109 1.82 7.28 -6.12
C TRP A 109 2.70 6.20 -6.74
N ALA A 110 3.21 6.39 -7.97
CA ALA A 110 4.18 5.48 -8.57
C ALA A 110 5.48 5.45 -7.76
N ALA A 111 6.00 6.62 -7.37
CA ALA A 111 7.22 6.71 -6.57
C ALA A 111 7.04 6.02 -5.20
N VAL A 112 5.90 6.24 -4.55
CA VAL A 112 5.55 5.56 -3.28
C VAL A 112 5.50 4.04 -3.47
N SER A 113 4.86 3.57 -4.54
CA SER A 113 4.72 2.14 -4.84
C SER A 113 6.08 1.50 -5.11
N PHE A 114 6.94 2.14 -5.93
CA PHE A 114 8.28 1.63 -6.20
C PHE A 114 9.18 1.66 -4.97
N ALA A 115 9.06 2.68 -4.11
CA ALA A 115 9.79 2.72 -2.85
C ALA A 115 9.39 1.56 -1.92
N ILE A 116 8.09 1.26 -1.80
CA ILE A 116 7.60 0.10 -1.05
C ILE A 116 8.12 -1.20 -1.68
N ALA A 117 8.07 -1.33 -3.00
CA ALA A 117 8.59 -2.51 -3.71
C ALA A 117 10.09 -2.74 -3.44
N GLY A 118 10.91 -1.69 -3.53
CA GLY A 118 12.34 -1.76 -3.21
C GLY A 118 12.60 -2.14 -1.76
N CYS A 119 11.80 -1.61 -0.81
CA CYS A 119 11.90 -2.01 0.58
C CYS A 119 11.55 -3.48 0.78
N CYS A 120 10.49 -3.99 0.13
CA CYS A 120 10.13 -5.40 0.18
C CYS A 120 11.24 -6.29 -0.39
N ALA A 121 11.86 -5.88 -1.50
CA ALA A 121 12.97 -6.61 -2.12
C ALA A 121 14.22 -6.67 -1.21
N ILE A 122 14.48 -5.62 -0.42
CA ILE A 122 15.59 -5.57 0.56
C ILE A 122 15.32 -6.48 1.78
N ILE A 123 14.05 -6.73 2.11
CA ILE A 123 13.65 -7.58 3.24
C ILE A 123 13.63 -9.07 2.84
N ALA A 124 13.41 -9.37 1.55
CA ALA A 124 13.31 -10.73 1.01
C ALA A 124 14.63 -11.51 1.03
#